data_AF-A0A817YM11-F1
#
_entry.id   AF-A0A817YM11-F1
#
_cell.length_a   1.000
_cell.length_b   1.000
_cell.length_c   1.000
_cell.angle_alpha   90.00
_cell.angle_beta   90.00
_cell.angle_gamma   90.00
#
_symmetry.space_group_name_H-M   'P 1'
#
loop_
_entity.id
_entity.type
_entity.pdbx_description
1 polymer ?
#
loop_
_entity_poly.entity_id
_entity_poly.type
_entity_poly.pdbx_seq_one_letter_code
_entity_poly.pdbx_strand_id
1 'polypeptide(L)'
;MSSILLREFVYQLSVCSEKAACIARHIRFMHSDFNDMIEEKKLDENHQHLDADYKTLADVIIQEVIKRDLRRLYPSLTNHIYGEEDGSIKLNSSNEKIFLDVSGSHEDILKLLKKLFNNKSTQSVETLAEIISSSSHITLSEQYKQSFEKIPNNTSIDVSNIGIWIDPVDGTQQYINGTEGVVNSNTGIILDGLPTALVLIGCFDLKNGRAVLGVINRAFNEKIDEYRWKGLIYWGIALSNAKFNNLEDVYKRNENNNQRVLLHGSVDVNTFNNIKNDWTILEVAACGNKLLSIALKQANIYLVTKSAAYNWDLCALCISKRAMNTLKKFVPLAYCYEVAALLQYV
;
A
#
# COMPACT_ATOMS: atom_id res chain seq x y z
N MET A 1 23.74 -8.45 16.38
CA MET A 1 22.48 -9.13 16.74
C MET A 1 21.35 -8.46 15.96
N SER A 2 20.59 -9.20 15.15
CA SER A 2 19.48 -8.69 14.32
C SER A 2 18.09 -8.93 14.95
N SER A 3 18.05 -9.51 16.15
CA SER A 3 16.81 -9.66 16.91
C SER A 3 16.45 -8.33 17.55
N ILE A 4 15.26 -7.82 17.25
CA ILE A 4 14.70 -6.58 17.80
C ILE A 4 13.32 -6.82 18.38
N LEU A 5 12.78 -5.86 19.13
CA LEU A 5 11.40 -5.93 19.61
C LEU A 5 10.44 -5.83 18.43
N LEU A 6 9.51 -6.80 18.33
CA LEU A 6 8.51 -6.83 17.26
C LEU A 6 7.63 -5.57 17.29
N ARG A 7 7.29 -5.09 18.50
CA ARG A 7 6.52 -3.87 18.70
C ARG A 7 7.20 -2.65 18.06
N GLU A 8 8.51 -2.50 18.30
CA GLU A 8 9.29 -1.40 17.74
C GLU A 8 9.36 -1.50 16.21
N PHE A 9 9.54 -2.70 15.67
CA PHE A 9 9.58 -2.90 14.23
C PHE A 9 8.28 -2.48 13.53
N VAL A 10 7.13 -2.91 14.06
CA VAL A 10 5.80 -2.55 13.50
C VAL A 10 5.56 -1.04 13.63
N TYR A 11 5.98 -0.44 14.75
CA TYR A 11 5.90 1.01 14.96
C TYR A 11 6.70 1.76 13.90
N GLN A 12 7.96 1.38 13.65
CA GLN A 12 8.81 2.03 12.66
C GLN A 12 8.30 1.86 11.22
N LEU A 13 7.76 0.70 10.87
CA LEU A 13 7.09 0.49 9.58
C LEU A 13 5.86 1.40 9.43
N SER A 14 5.09 1.57 10.50
CA SER A 14 3.93 2.47 10.53
C SER A 14 4.34 3.94 10.39
N VAL A 15 5.43 4.37 11.03
CA VAL A 15 6.03 5.71 10.86
C VAL A 15 6.48 5.92 9.41
N CYS A 16 7.15 4.94 8.79
CA CYS A 16 7.55 5.01 7.39
C CYS A 16 6.33 5.14 6.46
N SER A 17 5.27 4.37 6.73
CA SER A 17 4.02 4.46 5.95
C SER A 17 3.34 5.83 6.08
N GLU A 18 3.38 6.45 7.27
CA GLU A 18 2.79 7.78 7.48
C GLU A 18 3.61 8.88 6.82
N LYS A 19 4.94 8.74 6.83
CA LYS A 19 5.82 9.62 6.04
C LYS A 19 5.50 9.55 4.56
N ALA A 20 5.32 8.34 4.03
CA ALA A 20 4.88 8.11 2.66
C ALA A 20 3.51 8.76 2.38
N ALA A 21 2.54 8.61 3.29
CA ALA A 21 1.23 9.24 3.18
C ALA A 21 1.32 10.78 3.20
N CYS A 22 2.20 11.37 4.01
CA CYS A 22 2.46 12.81 4.00
C CYS A 22 3.02 13.27 2.65
N ILE A 23 3.97 12.52 2.07
CA ILE A 23 4.50 12.81 0.73
C ILE A 23 3.40 12.71 -0.32
N ALA A 24 2.59 11.64 -0.30
CA ALA A 24 1.49 11.44 -1.24
C ALA A 24 0.47 12.59 -1.20
N ARG A 25 0.05 13.00 0.00
CA ARG A 25 -0.84 14.16 0.19
C ARG A 25 -0.20 15.45 -0.33
N HIS A 26 1.06 15.70 0.05
CA HIS A 26 1.76 16.92 -0.33
C HIS A 26 1.89 17.06 -1.85
N ILE A 27 2.39 16.02 -2.52
CA ILE A 27 2.52 15.98 -3.99
C ILE A 27 1.17 16.19 -4.67
N ARG A 28 0.10 15.52 -4.18
CA ARG A 28 -1.21 15.58 -4.83
C ARG A 28 -1.82 16.98 -4.85
N PHE A 29 -1.58 17.75 -3.80
CA PHE A 29 -2.12 19.11 -3.66
C PHE A 29 -1.14 20.22 -4.10
N MET A 30 -0.04 19.87 -4.77
CA MET A 30 0.80 20.81 -5.53
C MET A 30 0.10 21.24 -6.84
N HIS A 31 -1.05 21.89 -6.70
CA HIS A 31 -2.12 21.98 -7.69
C HIS A 31 -1.77 22.57 -9.08
N SER A 32 -0.58 23.14 -9.29
CA SER A 32 -0.13 23.66 -10.59
C SER A 32 0.79 22.73 -11.38
N ASP A 33 1.51 21.81 -10.73
CA ASP A 33 2.60 21.04 -11.36
C ASP A 33 2.34 19.52 -11.37
N PHE A 34 1.26 19.04 -10.75
CA PHE A 34 0.99 17.60 -10.61
C PHE A 34 0.90 16.86 -11.95
N ASN A 35 0.29 17.47 -12.98
CA ASN A 35 0.15 16.85 -14.30
C ASN A 35 1.50 16.63 -15.00
N ASP A 36 2.51 17.45 -14.71
CA ASP A 36 3.86 17.28 -15.27
C ASP A 36 4.61 16.09 -14.64
N MET A 37 4.09 15.53 -13.55
CA MET A 37 4.71 14.48 -12.73
C MET A 37 4.19 13.07 -13.04
N ILE A 38 3.40 12.92 -14.10
CA ILE A 38 2.81 11.65 -14.54
C ILE A 38 3.63 11.12 -15.73
N GLU A 39 4.09 9.87 -15.61
CA GLU A 39 4.75 9.09 -16.65
C GLU A 39 3.84 7.92 -17.04
N GLU A 40 3.56 7.77 -18.34
CA GLU A 40 2.89 6.57 -18.87
C GLU A 40 3.94 5.46 -19.04
N LYS A 41 3.77 4.34 -18.33
CA LYS A 41 4.61 3.14 -18.45
C LYS A 41 4.35 2.53 -19.83
N LYS A 42 5.43 2.26 -20.59
CA LYS A 42 5.30 1.51 -21.85
C LYS A 42 4.83 0.09 -21.52
N LEU A 43 3.69 -0.31 -22.08
CA LEU A 43 3.18 -1.67 -21.98
C LEU A 43 4.24 -2.66 -22.47
N ASP A 44 4.57 -3.64 -21.65
CA ASP A 44 5.39 -4.78 -22.05
C ASP A 44 4.61 -5.57 -23.12
N GLU A 45 5.23 -5.90 -24.26
CA GLU A 45 4.56 -6.47 -25.44
C GLU A 45 3.78 -7.78 -25.15
N ASN A 46 4.03 -8.40 -23.99
CA ASN A 46 3.39 -9.64 -23.52
C ASN A 46 2.13 -9.43 -22.68
N HIS A 47 1.72 -8.19 -22.36
CA HIS A 47 0.59 -7.91 -21.48
C HIS A 47 -0.48 -7.05 -22.17
N GLN A 48 -1.54 -7.71 -22.64
CA GLN A 48 -2.75 -7.07 -23.17
C GLN A 48 -3.61 -6.46 -22.04
N HIS A 49 -3.10 -5.43 -21.35
CA HIS A 49 -3.95 -4.53 -20.58
C HIS A 49 -4.43 -3.42 -21.52
N LEU A 50 -5.76 -3.25 -21.60
CA LEU A 50 -6.42 -2.28 -22.49
C LEU A 50 -6.43 -0.86 -21.92
N ASP A 51 -5.82 -0.66 -20.74
CA ASP A 51 -5.75 0.60 -20.02
C ASP A 51 -4.29 1.05 -19.90
N ALA A 52 -4.03 2.36 -19.99
CA ALA A 52 -2.70 2.93 -19.83
C ALA A 52 -2.18 2.70 -18.39
N ASP A 53 -0.96 2.17 -18.28
CA ASP A 53 -0.28 1.96 -17.01
C ASP A 53 0.50 3.24 -16.66
N TYR A 54 0.35 3.75 -15.44
CA TYR A 54 0.91 5.04 -15.05
C TYR A 54 1.85 4.89 -13.86
N LYS A 55 2.81 5.79 -13.81
CA LYS A 55 3.76 6.00 -12.73
C LYS A 55 3.77 7.46 -12.40
N THR A 56 3.79 7.82 -11.13
CA THR A 56 3.98 9.20 -10.72
C THR A 56 5.34 9.38 -10.06
N LEU A 57 5.81 10.63 -10.03
CA LEU A 57 6.95 10.98 -9.18
C LEU A 57 6.69 10.67 -7.69
N ALA A 58 5.43 10.63 -7.25
CA ALA A 58 5.10 10.21 -5.89
C ALA A 58 5.49 8.75 -5.64
N ASP A 59 5.21 7.84 -6.59
CA ASP A 59 5.54 6.42 -6.48
C ASP A 59 7.03 6.21 -6.21
N VAL A 60 7.88 6.87 -7.02
CA VAL A 60 9.33 6.72 -6.93
C VAL A 60 9.88 7.36 -5.65
N ILE A 61 9.46 8.58 -5.32
CA ILE A 61 9.92 9.26 -4.09
C ILE A 61 9.51 8.46 -2.86
N ILE A 62 8.25 8.04 -2.77
CA ILE A 62 7.73 7.29 -1.62
C ILE A 62 8.53 6.00 -1.44
N GLN A 63 8.72 5.22 -2.51
CA GLN A 63 9.43 3.97 -2.42
C GLN A 63 10.89 4.16 -1.98
N GLU A 64 11.61 5.13 -2.57
CA GLU A 64 13.01 5.37 -2.22
C GLU A 64 13.16 5.96 -0.81
N VAL A 65 12.19 6.75 -0.33
CA VAL A 65 12.15 7.23 1.06
C VAL A 65 11.95 6.07 2.04
N ILE A 66 10.98 5.19 1.79
CA ILE A 66 10.76 4.00 2.63
C ILE A 66 12.01 3.11 2.64
N LYS A 67 12.60 2.83 1.47
CA LYS A 67 13.85 2.05 1.34
C LYS A 67 14.98 2.67 2.16
N ARG A 68 15.22 3.97 2.00
CA ARG A 68 16.29 4.69 2.73
C ARG A 68 16.07 4.63 4.24
N ASP A 69 14.87 4.95 4.71
CA ASP A 69 14.60 5.05 6.15
C ASP A 69 14.70 3.68 6.82
N LEU A 70 14.17 2.62 6.19
CA LEU A 70 14.30 1.26 6.71
C LEU A 70 15.74 0.74 6.65
N ARG A 71 16.52 1.08 5.62
CA ARG A 71 17.95 0.74 5.54
C ARG A 71 18.76 1.36 6.68
N ARG A 72 18.46 2.61 7.02
CA ARG A 72 19.11 3.33 8.12
C ARG A 72 18.76 2.73 9.48
N LEU A 73 17.50 2.39 9.69
CA LEU A 73 17.03 1.77 10.95
C LEU A 73 17.51 0.32 11.09
N TYR A 74 17.51 -0.43 9.99
CA TYR A 74 17.79 -1.87 9.98
C TYR A 74 18.73 -2.24 8.82
N PRO A 75 20.05 -2.06 8.99
CA PRO A 75 21.02 -2.33 7.93
C PRO A 75 20.96 -3.75 7.34
N SER A 76 20.50 -4.74 8.11
CA SER A 76 20.32 -6.13 7.65
C SER A 76 19.27 -6.28 6.53
N LEU A 77 18.37 -5.31 6.36
CA LEU A 77 17.33 -5.32 5.32
C LEU A 77 17.84 -4.76 3.98
N THR A 78 19.07 -4.24 3.90
CA THR A 78 19.52 -3.42 2.76
C THR A 78 19.28 -4.05 1.38
N ASN A 79 19.55 -5.35 1.26
CA ASN A 79 19.42 -6.11 0.02
C ASN A 79 18.07 -6.84 -0.10
N HIS A 80 17.15 -6.60 0.82
CA HIS A 80 15.90 -7.34 0.97
C HIS A 80 14.68 -6.42 1.03
N ILE A 81 14.81 -5.18 0.56
CA ILE A 81 13.67 -4.26 0.36
C ILE A 81 13.45 -4.11 -1.14
N TYR A 82 12.33 -4.64 -1.59
CA TYR A 82 11.87 -4.65 -2.96
C TYR A 82 10.60 -3.79 -3.07
N GLY A 83 10.23 -3.42 -4.29
CA GLY A 83 8.98 -2.73 -4.55
C GLY A 83 8.69 -2.66 -6.03
N GLU A 84 7.56 -2.06 -6.37
CA GLU A 84 7.08 -1.92 -7.75
C GLU A 84 8.04 -1.12 -8.64
N GLU A 85 8.59 -0.02 -8.11
CA GLU A 85 9.30 0.95 -8.94
C GLU A 85 10.80 0.68 -9.07
N ASP A 86 11.37 1.04 -10.23
CA ASP A 86 12.80 0.87 -10.53
C ASP A 86 13.72 1.95 -9.91
N GLY A 87 13.16 2.90 -9.16
CA GLY A 87 13.89 3.99 -8.52
C GLY A 87 14.21 5.17 -9.44
N SER A 88 13.63 5.21 -10.64
CA SER A 88 13.86 6.29 -11.60
C SER A 88 12.56 6.92 -12.10
N ILE A 89 12.63 8.12 -12.67
CA ILE A 89 11.51 8.79 -13.35
C ILE A 89 12.00 9.38 -14.66
N LYS A 90 11.15 9.42 -15.67
CA LYS A 90 11.44 10.10 -16.93
C LYS A 90 10.83 11.50 -16.92
N LEU A 91 11.64 12.51 -17.20
CA LEU A 91 11.16 13.89 -17.29
C LEU A 91 10.42 14.13 -18.60
N ASN A 92 9.18 14.63 -18.50
CA ASN A 92 8.37 15.00 -19.67
C ASN A 92 9.00 16.13 -20.51
N SER A 93 9.73 17.05 -19.88
CA SER A 93 10.33 18.21 -20.54
C SER A 93 11.58 17.88 -21.37
N SER A 94 12.38 16.89 -20.96
CA SER A 94 13.68 16.58 -21.58
C SER A 94 13.82 15.13 -22.07
N ASN A 95 12.86 14.26 -21.75
CA ASN A 95 12.93 12.82 -22.01
C ASN A 95 14.12 12.12 -21.30
N GLU A 96 14.78 12.82 -20.36
CA GLU A 96 15.90 12.33 -19.54
C GLU A 96 15.36 11.37 -18.47
N LYS A 97 16.03 10.22 -18.30
CA LYS A 97 15.76 9.27 -17.21
C LYS A 97 16.64 9.63 -16.01
N ILE A 98 16.02 9.94 -14.88
CA ILE A 98 16.72 10.33 -13.65
C ILE A 98 16.49 9.28 -12.58
N PHE A 99 17.57 8.76 -12.00
CA PHE A 99 17.52 7.92 -10.79
C PHE A 99 17.45 8.82 -9.55
N LEU A 100 16.50 8.55 -8.66
CA LEU A 100 16.28 9.37 -7.48
C LEU A 100 17.20 8.94 -6.34
N ASP A 101 18.11 9.83 -5.94
CA ASP A 101 18.89 9.66 -4.72
C ASP A 101 18.33 10.55 -3.61
N VAL A 102 17.57 9.94 -2.69
CA VAL A 102 17.02 10.60 -1.50
C VAL A 102 17.90 10.40 -0.26
N SER A 103 19.11 9.82 -0.40
CA SER A 103 20.00 9.51 0.71
C SER A 103 20.87 10.68 1.19
N GLY A 104 20.97 11.74 0.38
CA GLY A 104 21.77 12.94 0.66
C GLY A 104 21.22 13.83 1.77
N SER A 105 21.85 14.99 1.94
CA SER A 105 21.43 16.04 2.86
C SER A 105 20.11 16.71 2.42
N HIS A 106 19.53 17.55 3.28
CA HIS A 106 18.40 18.38 2.89
C HIS A 106 18.69 19.21 1.64
N GLU A 107 19.90 19.78 1.53
CA GLU A 107 20.31 20.56 0.36
C GLU A 107 20.40 19.72 -0.91
N ASP A 108 20.87 18.48 -0.80
CA ASP A 108 20.96 17.56 -1.96
C ASP A 108 19.57 17.15 -2.43
N ILE A 109 18.67 16.84 -1.50
CA ILE A 109 17.26 16.55 -1.79
C ILE A 109 16.59 17.77 -2.44
N LEU A 110 16.81 18.98 -1.91
CA LEU A 110 16.25 20.20 -2.48
C LEU A 110 16.75 20.46 -3.91
N LYS A 111 18.04 20.23 -4.18
CA LYS A 111 18.62 20.31 -5.53
C LYS A 111 17.98 19.28 -6.48
N LEU A 112 17.81 18.04 -6.02
CA LEU A 112 17.14 16.98 -6.78
C LEU A 112 15.69 17.39 -7.11
N LEU A 113 14.91 17.82 -6.12
CA LEU A 113 13.53 18.24 -6.34
C LEU A 113 13.47 19.44 -7.28
N LYS A 114 14.31 20.46 -7.11
CA LYS A 114 14.38 21.59 -8.06
C LYS A 114 14.61 21.10 -9.48
N LYS A 115 15.52 20.15 -9.72
CA LYS A 115 15.72 19.56 -11.05
C LYS A 115 14.44 18.90 -11.59
N LEU A 116 13.74 18.14 -10.75
CA LEU A 116 12.50 17.46 -11.11
C LEU A 116 11.33 18.43 -11.38
N PHE A 117 11.28 19.55 -10.68
CA PHE A 117 10.27 20.60 -10.82
C PHE A 117 10.70 21.74 -11.77
N ASN A 118 11.47 21.44 -12.82
CA ASN A 118 11.93 22.41 -13.83
C ASN A 118 12.59 23.67 -13.24
N ASN A 119 13.42 23.49 -12.21
CA ASN A 119 14.10 24.52 -11.42
C ASN A 119 13.19 25.56 -10.73
N LYS A 120 11.89 25.25 -10.58
CA LYS A 120 11.00 26.08 -9.76
C LYS A 120 11.39 25.91 -8.29
N SER A 121 11.72 27.02 -7.63
CA SER A 121 11.84 27.08 -6.17
C SER A 121 10.54 27.63 -5.62
N THR A 122 9.69 26.77 -5.09
CA THR A 122 8.45 27.17 -4.41
C THR A 122 8.47 26.69 -2.97
N GLN A 123 7.71 27.35 -2.11
CA GLN A 123 7.49 26.90 -0.73
C GLN A 123 7.07 25.42 -0.68
N SER A 124 6.30 24.96 -1.68
CA SER A 124 5.86 23.58 -1.78
C SER A 124 7.02 22.61 -2.01
N VAL A 125 7.97 22.95 -2.89
CA VAL A 125 9.16 22.13 -3.13
C VAL A 125 10.05 22.07 -1.89
N GLU A 126 10.19 23.18 -1.17
CA GLU A 126 10.94 23.25 0.08
C GLU A 126 10.28 22.40 1.17
N THR A 127 8.96 22.51 1.36
CA THR A 127 8.22 21.65 2.30
C THR A 127 8.32 20.17 1.93
N LEU A 128 8.31 19.81 0.64
CA LEU A 128 8.54 18.42 0.23
C LEU A 128 9.96 17.96 0.59
N ALA A 129 10.98 18.79 0.38
CA ALA A 129 12.36 18.50 0.78
C ALA A 129 12.47 18.29 2.30
N GLU A 130 11.80 19.13 3.09
CA GLU A 130 11.72 19.00 4.55
C GLU A 130 11.08 17.67 4.98
N ILE A 131 9.92 17.32 4.40
CA ILE A 131 9.25 16.05 4.68
C ILE A 131 10.18 14.88 4.36
N ILE A 132 10.80 14.86 3.17
CA ILE A 132 11.70 13.79 2.72
C ILE A 132 12.93 13.68 3.62
N SER A 133 13.58 14.81 3.92
CA SER A 133 14.84 14.84 4.69
C SER A 133 14.65 14.63 6.20
N SER A 134 13.46 14.90 6.74
CA SER A 134 13.19 14.76 8.17
C SER A 134 13.40 13.32 8.67
N SER A 135 14.36 13.13 9.56
CA SER A 135 14.60 11.84 10.23
C SER A 135 13.67 11.61 11.44
N SER A 136 12.94 12.65 11.89
CA SER A 136 12.41 12.69 13.27
C SER A 136 11.05 13.38 13.46
N HIS A 137 10.32 13.78 12.41
CA HIS A 137 9.12 14.61 12.59
C HIS A 137 7.77 13.89 12.40
N ILE A 138 7.76 12.65 11.94
CA ILE A 138 6.52 11.87 11.84
C ILE A 138 6.27 11.18 13.17
N THR A 139 5.40 11.78 13.99
CA THR A 139 4.90 11.17 15.22
C THR A 139 3.50 10.63 14.96
N LEU A 140 3.31 9.33 15.16
CA LEU A 140 1.98 8.72 15.11
C LEU A 140 1.12 9.24 16.27
N SER A 141 -0.18 9.35 16.04
CA SER A 141 -1.13 9.74 17.10
C SER A 141 -1.07 8.78 18.30
N GLU A 142 -1.48 9.27 19.46
CA GLU A 142 -1.48 8.47 20.69
C GLU A 142 -2.34 7.20 20.54
N GLN A 143 -3.44 7.29 19.80
CA GLN A 143 -4.29 6.14 19.47
C GLN A 143 -3.51 5.03 18.75
N TYR A 144 -2.63 5.36 17.81
CA TYR A 144 -1.80 4.35 17.15
C TYR A 144 -0.75 3.79 18.10
N LYS A 145 -0.11 4.64 18.92
CA LYS A 145 0.87 4.18 19.92
C LYS A 145 0.26 3.15 20.87
N GLN A 146 -0.94 3.44 21.39
CA GLN A 146 -1.71 2.51 22.23
C GLN A 146 -2.07 1.22 21.50
N SER A 147 -2.35 1.27 20.20
CA SER A 147 -2.67 0.05 19.44
C SER A 147 -1.54 -0.98 19.46
N PHE A 148 -0.27 -0.55 19.48
CA PHE A 148 0.90 -1.45 19.53
C PHE A 148 1.11 -2.10 20.89
N GLU A 149 0.47 -1.61 21.96
CA GLU A 149 0.58 -2.19 23.30
C GLU A 149 0.04 -3.62 23.37
N LYS A 150 -0.84 -3.99 22.42
CA LYS A 150 -1.33 -5.36 22.23
C LYS A 150 -0.21 -6.38 21.94
N ILE A 151 0.94 -5.93 21.44
CA ILE A 151 2.10 -6.78 21.15
C ILE A 151 2.94 -6.89 22.43
N PRO A 152 3.14 -8.08 23.03
CA PRO A 152 3.91 -8.24 24.26
C PRO A 152 5.36 -7.73 24.13
N ASN A 153 5.86 -7.03 25.17
CA ASN A 153 7.21 -6.45 25.21
C ASN A 153 8.36 -7.46 25.15
N ASN A 154 8.08 -8.76 25.27
CA ASN A 154 9.04 -9.84 25.16
C ASN A 154 8.97 -10.56 23.79
N THR A 155 8.16 -10.07 22.85
CA THR A 155 8.09 -10.65 21.50
C THR A 155 9.16 -10.02 20.63
N SER A 156 10.05 -10.84 20.09
CA SER A 156 11.11 -10.40 19.18
C SER A 156 10.91 -10.90 17.75
N ILE A 157 11.58 -10.22 16.83
CA ILE A 157 11.69 -10.61 15.42
C ILE A 157 13.15 -10.50 15.00
N ASP A 158 13.63 -11.51 14.26
CA ASP A 158 14.93 -11.48 13.61
C ASP A 158 14.81 -10.85 12.23
N VAL A 159 15.14 -9.56 12.13
CA VAL A 159 15.01 -8.81 10.86
C VAL A 159 15.96 -9.29 9.77
N SER A 160 16.97 -10.12 10.08
CA SER A 160 17.84 -10.71 9.05
C SER A 160 17.16 -11.79 8.22
N ASN A 161 16.04 -12.35 8.71
CA ASN A 161 15.24 -13.33 7.98
C ASN A 161 14.03 -12.69 7.28
N ILE A 162 13.96 -11.35 7.20
CA ILE A 162 12.81 -10.63 6.67
C ILE A 162 13.16 -9.94 5.36
N GLY A 163 12.29 -10.11 4.37
CA GLY A 163 12.23 -9.28 3.17
C GLY A 163 11.01 -8.36 3.22
N ILE A 164 11.04 -7.28 2.44
CA ILE A 164 9.98 -6.29 2.35
C ILE A 164 9.57 -6.09 0.89
N TRP A 165 8.27 -6.06 0.65
CA TRP A 165 7.65 -5.57 -0.58
C TRP A 165 6.95 -4.24 -0.31
N ILE A 166 7.18 -3.27 -1.18
CA ILE A 166 6.56 -1.94 -1.13
C ILE A 166 5.71 -1.75 -2.37
N ASP A 167 4.45 -1.41 -2.17
CA ASP A 167 3.63 -0.72 -3.16
C ASP A 167 3.50 0.74 -2.70
N PRO A 168 4.15 1.70 -3.38
CA PRO A 168 4.19 3.07 -2.92
C PRO A 168 2.83 3.77 -3.06
N VAL A 169 2.04 3.45 -4.09
CA VAL A 169 0.69 3.96 -4.33
C VAL A 169 -0.15 2.92 -5.10
N ASP A 170 -0.70 1.93 -4.40
CA ASP A 170 -1.70 0.99 -4.96
C ASP A 170 -2.91 1.82 -5.40
N GLY A 171 -3.32 1.70 -6.66
CA GLY A 171 -4.37 2.56 -7.22
C GLY A 171 -3.85 3.90 -7.77
N THR A 172 -2.71 3.88 -8.48
CA THR A 172 -2.09 5.07 -9.11
C THR A 172 -3.08 5.85 -9.97
N GLN A 173 -3.97 5.19 -10.71
CA GLN A 173 -4.99 5.86 -11.51
C GLN A 173 -5.94 6.71 -10.65
N GLN A 174 -6.36 6.18 -9.49
CA GLN A 174 -7.23 6.89 -8.56
C GLN A 174 -6.51 8.05 -7.88
N TYR A 175 -5.22 7.86 -7.57
CA TYR A 175 -4.35 8.92 -7.08
C TYR A 175 -4.26 10.07 -8.09
N ILE A 176 -4.05 9.76 -9.37
CA ILE A 176 -4.01 10.73 -10.46
C ILE A 176 -5.35 11.47 -10.60
N ASN A 177 -6.46 10.71 -10.74
CA ASN A 177 -7.80 11.26 -10.93
C ASN A 177 -8.22 12.19 -9.79
N GLY A 178 -7.83 11.86 -8.55
CA GLY A 178 -7.99 12.77 -7.41
C GLY A 178 -9.42 13.01 -6.95
N THR A 179 -10.37 12.16 -7.33
CA THR A 179 -11.76 12.31 -6.90
C THR A 179 -11.89 12.02 -5.40
N GLU A 180 -12.86 12.63 -4.73
CA GLU A 180 -13.10 12.42 -3.28
C GLU A 180 -13.45 10.97 -2.93
N GLY A 181 -13.86 10.21 -3.94
CA GLY A 181 -14.23 8.82 -3.85
C GLY A 181 -15.72 8.59 -3.68
N VAL A 182 -16.13 7.36 -3.97
CA VAL A 182 -17.52 6.92 -3.93
C VAL A 182 -17.63 5.82 -2.89
N VAL A 183 -18.58 5.92 -1.97
CA VAL A 183 -18.84 4.90 -0.96
C VAL A 183 -20.17 4.23 -1.24
N ASN A 184 -20.19 2.90 -1.28
CA ASN A 184 -21.44 2.16 -1.35
C ASN A 184 -22.16 2.26 0.00
N SER A 185 -23.31 2.91 0.03
CA SER A 185 -24.08 3.17 1.26
C SER A 185 -24.51 1.91 2.02
N ASN A 186 -24.70 0.79 1.31
CA ASN A 186 -25.19 -0.46 1.91
C ASN A 186 -24.08 -1.27 2.57
N THR A 187 -22.87 -1.22 2.01
CA THR A 187 -21.73 -2.05 2.45
C THR A 187 -20.65 -1.25 3.19
N GLY A 188 -20.65 0.08 3.04
CA GLY A 188 -19.58 0.97 3.52
C GLY A 188 -18.27 0.81 2.76
N ILE A 189 -18.27 0.11 1.63
CA ILE A 189 -17.06 -0.10 0.81
C ILE A 189 -16.79 1.13 -0.03
N ILE A 190 -15.55 1.59 0.01
CA ILE A 190 -15.05 2.66 -0.86
C ILE A 190 -14.78 2.03 -2.23
N LEU A 191 -15.56 2.46 -3.22
CA LEU A 191 -15.56 1.94 -4.58
C LEU A 191 -14.48 2.55 -5.46
N ASP A 192 -14.18 3.84 -5.32
CA ASP A 192 -13.25 4.55 -6.21
C ASP A 192 -12.67 5.82 -5.54
N GLY A 193 -11.75 6.50 -6.22
CA GLY A 193 -11.18 7.80 -5.87
C GLY A 193 -9.99 7.75 -4.91
N LEU A 194 -9.50 8.92 -4.50
CA LEU A 194 -8.33 9.08 -3.63
C LEU A 194 -8.30 8.14 -2.43
N PRO A 195 -9.42 7.88 -1.72
CA PRO A 195 -9.38 6.98 -0.59
C PRO A 195 -8.96 5.57 -0.97
N THR A 196 -9.19 5.11 -2.20
CA THR A 196 -8.74 3.78 -2.64
C THR A 196 -7.24 3.71 -2.95
N ALA A 197 -6.54 4.85 -3.01
CA ALA A 197 -5.09 4.87 -3.17
C ALA A 197 -4.38 4.57 -1.84
N LEU A 198 -3.60 3.48 -1.79
CA LEU A 198 -2.99 2.97 -0.55
C LEU A 198 -1.47 2.90 -0.64
N VAL A 199 -0.79 3.13 0.49
CA VAL A 199 0.62 2.74 0.64
C VAL A 199 0.65 1.35 1.29
N LEU A 200 1.27 0.37 0.64
CA LEU A 200 1.39 -1.00 1.14
C LEU A 200 2.84 -1.32 1.50
N ILE A 201 3.07 -1.74 2.74
CA ILE A 201 4.37 -2.24 3.20
C ILE A 201 4.16 -3.64 3.76
N GLY A 202 4.56 -4.65 3.00
CA GLY A 202 4.47 -6.06 3.37
C GLY A 202 5.83 -6.65 3.73
N CYS A 203 5.91 -7.36 4.83
CA CYS A 203 7.08 -8.13 5.22
C CYS A 203 6.84 -9.62 4.99
N PHE A 204 7.86 -10.32 4.50
CA PHE A 204 7.83 -11.76 4.27
C PHE A 204 9.07 -12.45 4.85
N ASP A 205 8.95 -13.73 5.18
CA ASP A 205 10.05 -14.57 5.63
C ASP A 205 10.93 -14.97 4.44
N LEU A 206 12.23 -14.68 4.46
CA LEU A 206 13.13 -14.96 3.33
C LEU A 206 13.32 -16.46 3.05
N LYS A 207 13.11 -17.34 4.03
CA LYS A 207 13.35 -18.79 3.88
C LYS A 207 12.19 -19.48 3.18
N ASN A 208 10.96 -19.09 3.54
CA ASN A 208 9.77 -19.73 3.01
C ASN A 208 8.93 -18.81 2.12
N GLY A 209 9.21 -17.50 2.09
CA GLY A 209 8.55 -16.44 1.32
C GLY A 209 7.15 -16.03 1.82
N ARG A 210 6.68 -16.58 2.95
CA ARG A 210 5.34 -16.26 3.48
C ARG A 210 5.29 -14.84 4.00
N ALA A 211 4.21 -14.13 3.72
CA ALA A 211 3.92 -12.84 4.34
C ALA A 211 3.68 -13.01 5.86
N VAL A 212 4.33 -12.17 6.67
CA VAL A 212 4.37 -12.30 8.13
C VAL A 212 3.96 -11.03 8.88
N LEU A 213 4.03 -9.87 8.24
CA LEU A 213 3.62 -8.59 8.81
C LEU A 213 3.22 -7.65 7.68
N GLY A 214 2.13 -6.90 7.86
CA GLY A 214 1.70 -5.89 6.91
C GLY A 214 1.36 -4.57 7.57
N VAL A 215 1.64 -3.48 6.87
CA VAL A 215 1.17 -2.13 7.16
C VAL A 215 0.50 -1.58 5.90
N ILE A 216 -0.71 -1.08 6.04
CA ILE A 216 -1.50 -0.47 4.97
C ILE A 216 -1.88 0.93 5.43
N ASN A 217 -1.42 1.96 4.70
CA ASN A 217 -1.77 3.35 5.00
C ASN A 217 -2.70 3.90 3.92
N ARG A 218 -3.93 4.22 4.32
CA ARG A 218 -4.87 4.99 3.52
C ARG A 218 -4.58 6.46 3.73
N ALA A 219 -3.78 7.06 2.85
CA ALA A 219 -3.34 8.44 2.98
C ALA A 219 -4.50 9.45 2.95
N PHE A 220 -5.58 9.12 2.22
CA PHE A 220 -6.76 9.94 1.99
C PHE A 220 -8.01 9.30 2.60
N ASN A 221 -8.05 9.11 3.92
CA ASN A 221 -9.18 8.44 4.57
C ASN A 221 -10.37 9.37 4.84
N GLU A 222 -10.13 10.52 5.45
CA GLU A 222 -11.17 11.47 5.83
C GLU A 222 -10.78 12.87 5.34
N LYS A 223 -11.63 13.47 4.50
CA LYS A 223 -11.43 14.83 4.00
C LYS A 223 -11.75 15.83 5.12
N ILE A 224 -10.77 16.64 5.49
CA ILE A 224 -10.94 17.72 6.49
C ILE A 224 -11.42 18.99 5.79
N ASP A 225 -10.77 19.34 4.68
CA ASP A 225 -11.16 20.44 3.79
C ASP A 225 -10.62 20.19 2.36
N GLU A 226 -10.68 21.20 1.49
CA GLU A 226 -10.30 21.11 0.08
C GLU A 226 -8.88 20.56 -0.15
N TYR A 227 -7.93 20.86 0.75
CA TYR A 227 -6.51 20.53 0.58
C TYR A 227 -5.96 19.60 1.67
N ARG A 228 -6.76 19.30 2.71
CA ARG A 228 -6.31 18.51 3.85
C ARG A 228 -7.12 17.24 4.01
N TRP A 229 -6.36 16.15 4.15
CA TRP A 229 -6.87 14.82 4.41
C TRP A 229 -6.21 14.22 5.64
N LYS A 230 -6.99 13.49 6.40
CA LYS A 230 -6.52 12.65 7.50
C LYS A 230 -6.32 11.23 6.99
N GLY A 231 -5.17 10.64 7.32
CA GLY A 231 -4.84 9.26 6.99
C GLY A 231 -5.40 8.23 7.98
N LEU A 232 -5.40 6.97 7.57
CA LEU A 232 -5.74 5.82 8.43
C LEU A 232 -4.79 4.65 8.19
N ILE A 233 -4.19 4.13 9.26
CA ILE A 233 -3.20 3.06 9.22
C ILE A 233 -3.81 1.77 9.75
N TYR A 234 -3.66 0.71 8.98
CA TYR A 234 -3.93 -0.66 9.41
C TYR A 234 -2.61 -1.43 9.50
N TRP A 235 -2.47 -2.26 10.52
CA TRP A 235 -1.33 -3.16 10.64
C TRP A 235 -1.77 -4.51 11.18
N GLY A 236 -1.00 -5.54 10.84
CA GLY A 236 -1.18 -6.85 11.43
C GLY A 236 0.00 -7.77 11.22
N ILE A 237 0.05 -8.79 12.06
CA ILE A 237 1.17 -9.72 12.23
C ILE A 237 0.61 -11.13 12.15
N ALA A 238 1.25 -11.97 11.35
CA ALA A 238 0.89 -13.35 11.08
C ALA A 238 2.11 -14.29 11.23
N LEU A 239 2.88 -14.11 12.30
CA LEU A 239 3.97 -15.03 12.66
C LEU A 239 3.40 -16.33 13.25
N SER A 240 4.20 -17.39 13.25
CA SER A 240 3.82 -18.69 13.80
C SER A 240 3.38 -18.60 15.28
N ASN A 241 4.08 -17.77 16.06
CA ASN A 241 3.90 -17.57 17.49
C ASN A 241 3.27 -16.21 17.88
N ALA A 242 3.01 -15.32 16.92
CA ALA A 242 2.51 -13.96 17.20
C ALA A 242 1.47 -13.52 16.16
N LYS A 243 0.25 -13.23 16.64
CA LYS A 243 -0.90 -12.84 15.82
C LYS A 243 -1.59 -11.64 16.45
N PHE A 244 -1.35 -10.46 15.89
CA PHE A 244 -1.83 -9.18 16.40
C PHE A 244 -2.27 -8.29 15.24
N ASN A 245 -3.23 -7.39 15.47
CA ASN A 245 -3.63 -6.36 14.51
C ASN A 245 -4.39 -5.22 15.22
N ASN A 246 -4.62 -4.12 14.50
CA ASN A 246 -5.47 -3.02 14.96
C ASN A 246 -6.88 -3.00 14.34
N LEU A 247 -7.43 -4.16 13.97
CA LEU A 247 -8.71 -4.27 13.24
C LEU A 247 -9.92 -4.52 14.15
N GLU A 248 -9.71 -4.66 15.46
CA GLU A 248 -10.74 -5.11 16.41
C GLU A 248 -12.00 -4.22 16.41
N ASP A 249 -11.84 -2.89 16.43
CA ASP A 249 -12.97 -1.96 16.43
C ASP A 249 -13.71 -1.97 15.09
N VAL A 250 -13.00 -2.23 13.99
CA VAL A 250 -13.62 -2.44 12.68
C VAL A 250 -14.42 -3.74 12.67
N TYR A 251 -13.89 -4.80 13.28
CA TYR A 251 -14.56 -6.09 13.36
C TYR A 251 -15.85 -6.01 14.15
N LYS A 252 -15.85 -5.34 15.30
CA LYS A 252 -17.05 -5.13 16.12
C LYS A 252 -18.14 -4.38 15.34
N ARG A 253 -17.76 -3.36 14.56
CA ARG A 253 -18.72 -2.61 13.72
C ARG A 253 -19.35 -3.47 12.62
N ASN A 254 -18.61 -4.45 12.10
CA ASN A 254 -19.02 -5.28 10.97
C ASN A 254 -19.53 -6.67 11.38
N GLU A 255 -19.62 -6.99 12.68
CA GLU A 255 -19.97 -8.33 13.19
C GLU A 255 -21.37 -8.80 12.76
N ASN A 256 -22.31 -7.88 12.60
CA ASN A 256 -23.69 -8.17 12.20
C ASN A 256 -23.94 -8.05 10.69
N ASN A 257 -22.90 -7.83 9.88
CA ASN A 257 -23.07 -7.70 8.44
C ASN A 257 -23.18 -9.09 7.78
N ASN A 258 -24.42 -9.52 7.54
CA ASN A 258 -24.74 -10.78 6.85
C ASN A 258 -24.78 -10.64 5.32
N GLN A 259 -24.46 -9.47 4.76
CA GLN A 259 -24.45 -9.27 3.32
C GLN A 259 -23.38 -10.15 2.65
N ARG A 260 -23.75 -10.78 1.54
CA ARG A 260 -22.84 -11.54 0.69
C ARG A 260 -22.35 -10.62 -0.41
N VAL A 261 -21.14 -10.09 -0.23
CA VAL A 261 -20.53 -9.13 -1.16
C VAL A 261 -19.37 -9.80 -1.89
N LEU A 262 -19.45 -9.76 -3.22
CA LEU A 262 -18.40 -10.18 -4.13
C LEU A 262 -17.81 -8.95 -4.81
N LEU A 263 -16.51 -8.78 -4.66
CA LEU A 263 -15.73 -7.79 -5.39
C LEU A 263 -15.20 -8.43 -6.64
N HIS A 264 -15.27 -7.72 -7.76
CA HIS A 264 -14.67 -8.22 -8.99
C HIS A 264 -13.54 -7.33 -9.51
N GLY A 265 -12.56 -7.99 -10.13
CA GLY A 265 -11.52 -7.34 -10.93
C GLY A 265 -11.79 -7.50 -12.42
N SER A 266 -10.71 -7.57 -13.20
CA SER A 266 -10.72 -7.92 -14.62
C SER A 266 -11.11 -9.39 -14.78
N VAL A 267 -12.42 -9.65 -14.86
CA VAL A 267 -12.99 -10.99 -14.94
C VAL A 267 -13.72 -11.17 -16.27
N ASP A 268 -13.60 -12.36 -16.87
CA ASP A 268 -14.40 -12.70 -18.06
C ASP A 268 -15.89 -12.76 -17.68
N VAL A 269 -16.72 -12.00 -18.39
CA VAL A 269 -18.16 -11.82 -18.18
C VAL A 269 -18.90 -13.16 -18.04
N ASN A 270 -18.41 -14.21 -18.72
CA ASN A 270 -19.01 -15.54 -18.69
C ASN A 270 -18.89 -16.26 -17.34
N THR A 271 -17.84 -15.98 -16.55
CA THR A 271 -17.64 -16.61 -15.22
C THR A 271 -18.64 -16.09 -14.18
N PHE A 272 -19.19 -14.89 -14.38
CA PHE A 272 -20.09 -14.24 -13.43
C PHE A 272 -21.53 -14.73 -13.46
N ASN A 273 -22.01 -15.20 -14.60
CA ASN A 273 -23.45 -15.39 -14.79
C ASN A 273 -24.04 -16.47 -13.86
N ASN A 274 -23.20 -17.34 -13.29
CA ASN A 274 -23.62 -18.38 -12.35
C ASN A 274 -23.64 -17.95 -10.87
N ILE A 275 -23.10 -16.77 -10.52
CA ILE A 275 -22.94 -16.32 -9.11
C ILE A 275 -23.99 -15.27 -8.70
N LYS A 276 -24.81 -14.79 -9.65
CA LYS A 276 -25.64 -13.57 -9.47
C LYS A 276 -26.79 -13.66 -8.47
N ASN A 277 -27.35 -14.83 -8.20
CA ASN A 277 -28.69 -14.86 -7.60
C ASN A 277 -28.77 -14.45 -6.12
N ASP A 278 -27.66 -14.45 -5.37
CA ASP A 278 -27.65 -14.13 -3.92
C ASP A 278 -26.54 -13.15 -3.48
N TRP A 279 -25.80 -12.56 -4.42
CA TRP A 279 -24.59 -11.78 -4.11
C TRP A 279 -24.72 -10.33 -4.57
N THR A 280 -24.37 -9.39 -3.69
CA THR A 280 -24.10 -8.01 -4.09
C THR A 280 -22.73 -7.98 -4.77
N ILE A 281 -22.72 -7.74 -6.07
CA ILE A 281 -21.50 -7.64 -6.88
C ILE A 281 -21.11 -6.16 -6.96
N LEU A 282 -19.88 -5.84 -6.55
CA LEU A 282 -19.36 -4.48 -6.58
C LEU A 282 -18.09 -4.40 -7.43
N GLU A 283 -18.04 -3.37 -8.26
CA GLU A 283 -16.82 -2.90 -8.90
C GLU A 283 -16.10 -1.94 -7.95
N VAL A 284 -14.85 -2.25 -7.64
CA VAL A 284 -14.05 -1.51 -6.66
C VAL A 284 -12.68 -1.25 -7.26
N ALA A 285 -12.16 -0.04 -7.17
CA ALA A 285 -10.83 0.33 -7.64
C ALA A 285 -9.71 -0.19 -6.72
N ALA A 286 -8.52 -0.30 -7.30
CA ALA A 286 -7.25 -0.71 -6.68
C ALA A 286 -7.22 -2.13 -6.08
N CYS A 287 -6.08 -2.82 -6.20
CA CYS A 287 -5.97 -4.21 -5.77
C CYS A 287 -5.95 -4.30 -4.24
N GLY A 288 -5.11 -3.47 -3.62
CA GLY A 288 -5.00 -3.36 -2.17
C GLY A 288 -6.30 -2.91 -1.52
N ASN A 289 -7.06 -1.98 -2.10
CA ASN A 289 -8.36 -1.56 -1.54
C ASN A 289 -9.42 -2.68 -1.60
N LYS A 290 -9.53 -3.43 -2.70
CA LYS A 290 -10.41 -4.62 -2.77
C LYS A 290 -10.08 -5.62 -1.66
N LEU A 291 -8.80 -5.94 -1.50
CA LEU A 291 -8.35 -6.91 -0.51
C LEU A 291 -8.45 -6.38 0.93
N LEU A 292 -8.25 -5.08 1.14
CA LEU A 292 -8.50 -4.42 2.41
C LEU A 292 -9.98 -4.53 2.79
N SER A 293 -10.93 -4.36 1.86
CA SER A 293 -12.35 -4.59 2.14
C SER A 293 -12.67 -6.01 2.60
N ILE A 294 -11.93 -7.02 2.12
CA ILE A 294 -11.99 -8.39 2.65
C ILE A 294 -11.41 -8.46 4.07
N ALA A 295 -10.23 -7.86 4.28
CA ALA A 295 -9.54 -7.83 5.57
C ALA A 295 -10.38 -7.14 6.67
N LEU A 296 -11.16 -6.13 6.31
CA LEU A 296 -12.07 -5.36 7.17
C LEU A 296 -13.45 -6.04 7.37
N LYS A 297 -13.68 -7.23 6.79
CA LYS A 297 -14.97 -7.95 6.80
C LYS A 297 -16.14 -7.18 6.13
N GLN A 298 -15.84 -6.28 5.21
CA GLN A 298 -16.87 -5.58 4.43
C GLN A 298 -17.30 -6.40 3.20
N ALA A 299 -16.38 -7.23 2.69
CA ALA A 299 -16.67 -8.17 1.61
C ALA A 299 -16.26 -9.61 1.96
N ASN A 300 -16.76 -10.57 1.17
CA ASN A 300 -16.54 -12.00 1.42
C ASN A 300 -15.62 -12.62 0.37
N ILE A 301 -15.74 -12.21 -0.89
CA ILE A 301 -14.97 -12.76 -2.00
C ILE A 301 -14.39 -11.61 -2.83
N TYR A 302 -13.11 -11.72 -3.19
CA TYR A 302 -12.54 -10.97 -4.29
C TYR A 302 -12.21 -11.95 -5.42
N LEU A 303 -12.88 -11.79 -6.57
CA LEU A 303 -12.70 -12.62 -7.74
C LEU A 303 -11.83 -11.92 -8.79
N VAL A 304 -10.79 -12.63 -9.24
CA VAL A 304 -9.88 -12.19 -10.30
C VAL A 304 -9.58 -13.39 -11.20
N THR A 305 -9.73 -13.23 -12.53
CA THR A 305 -9.48 -14.33 -13.50
C THR A 305 -8.32 -14.05 -14.46
N LYS A 306 -7.72 -12.87 -14.38
CA LYS A 306 -6.48 -12.51 -15.09
C LYS A 306 -5.35 -12.27 -14.09
N SER A 307 -4.10 -12.48 -14.49
CA SER A 307 -2.97 -12.06 -13.67
C SER A 307 -3.00 -10.53 -13.58
N ALA A 308 -3.28 -9.99 -12.40
CA ALA A 308 -3.49 -8.55 -12.18
C ALA A 308 -2.98 -8.09 -10.81
N ALA A 309 -2.16 -8.90 -10.14
CA ALA A 309 -1.61 -8.58 -8.83
C ALA A 309 -0.22 -9.22 -8.68
N TYR A 310 0.71 -8.47 -8.11
CA TYR A 310 2.09 -8.82 -7.84
C TYR A 310 2.32 -8.98 -6.32
N ASN A 311 3.56 -9.30 -5.94
CA ASN A 311 3.89 -9.51 -4.53
C ASN A 311 3.71 -8.22 -3.70
N TRP A 312 3.96 -7.04 -4.27
CA TRP A 312 3.77 -5.77 -3.59
C TRP A 312 2.30 -5.45 -3.30
N ASP A 313 1.37 -5.79 -4.21
CA ASP A 313 -0.07 -5.68 -3.96
C ASP A 313 -0.54 -6.59 -2.82
N LEU A 314 0.04 -7.80 -2.74
CA LEU A 314 -0.48 -8.88 -1.90
C LEU A 314 0.14 -8.95 -0.50
N CYS A 315 1.42 -8.61 -0.36
CA CYS A 315 2.19 -8.95 0.84
C CYS A 315 1.69 -8.25 2.09
N ALA A 316 1.28 -6.98 2.01
CA ALA A 316 0.80 -6.22 3.17
C ALA A 316 -0.54 -6.73 3.70
N LEU A 317 -1.30 -7.50 2.92
CA LEU A 317 -2.65 -7.93 3.29
C LEU A 317 -2.66 -9.08 4.30
N CYS A 318 -1.50 -9.59 4.70
CA CYS A 318 -1.38 -10.47 5.86
C CYS A 318 -1.81 -9.81 7.18
N ILE A 319 -2.25 -8.54 7.18
CA ILE A 319 -2.91 -7.89 8.31
C ILE A 319 -4.12 -8.68 8.84
N SER A 320 -4.75 -9.51 8.00
CA SER A 320 -5.85 -10.38 8.39
C SER A 320 -5.68 -11.77 7.79
N LYS A 321 -5.83 -12.81 8.63
CA LYS A 321 -5.90 -14.21 8.17
C LYS A 321 -6.99 -14.43 7.12
N ARG A 322 -8.10 -13.68 7.19
CA ARG A 322 -9.20 -13.80 6.22
C ARG A 322 -8.74 -13.37 4.83
N ALA A 323 -8.03 -12.25 4.71
CA ALA A 323 -7.53 -11.77 3.44
C ALA A 323 -6.53 -12.77 2.82
N MET A 324 -5.64 -13.34 3.64
CA MET A 324 -4.72 -14.41 3.19
C MET A 324 -5.46 -15.68 2.72
N ASN A 325 -6.53 -16.09 3.42
CA ASN A 325 -7.28 -17.30 3.09
C ASN A 325 -8.25 -17.14 1.90
N THR A 326 -8.66 -15.90 1.58
CA THR A 326 -9.58 -15.61 0.47
C THR A 326 -8.87 -15.59 -0.89
N LEU A 327 -7.54 -15.46 -0.92
CA LEU A 327 -6.75 -15.57 -2.15
C LEU A 327 -6.70 -17.02 -2.64
N LYS A 328 -7.71 -17.42 -3.43
CA LYS A 328 -7.68 -18.67 -4.23
C LYS A 328 -7.49 -18.32 -5.69
N LYS A 329 -6.28 -18.57 -6.22
CA LYS A 329 -5.96 -18.34 -7.63
C LYS A 329 -6.57 -19.46 -8.48
N PHE A 330 -7.54 -19.13 -9.34
CA PHE A 330 -8.06 -20.03 -10.38
C PHE A 330 -7.28 -19.84 -11.70
N VAL A 331 -5.95 -20.03 -11.69
CA VAL A 331 -5.12 -20.19 -12.91
C VAL A 331 -3.89 -21.04 -12.55
N PRO A 332 -3.54 -22.08 -13.34
CA PRO A 332 -2.40 -22.93 -13.05
C PRO A 332 -1.09 -22.26 -13.51
N LEU A 333 -0.31 -21.69 -12.61
CA LEU A 333 1.16 -21.69 -12.72
C LEU A 333 1.83 -21.26 -11.41
N ALA A 334 2.98 -21.89 -11.21
CA ALA A 334 3.85 -21.93 -10.04
C ALA A 334 4.04 -20.60 -9.31
N TYR A 335 4.24 -20.69 -8.00
CA TYR A 335 4.37 -19.59 -7.02
C TYR A 335 3.04 -18.99 -6.56
N CYS A 336 2.32 -19.73 -5.72
CA CYS A 336 1.56 -19.16 -4.60
C CYS A 336 1.33 -20.23 -3.54
N TYR A 337 1.49 -19.83 -2.29
CA TYR A 337 1.36 -20.60 -1.05
C TYR A 337 0.11 -21.49 -1.01
N GLU A 338 0.27 -22.70 -0.46
CA GLU A 338 -0.83 -23.56 -0.06
C GLU A 338 -1.88 -22.79 0.75
N VAL A 339 -3.01 -22.48 0.10
CA VAL A 339 -4.27 -22.11 0.75
C VAL A 339 -5.30 -23.18 0.37
N ALA A 340 -4.99 -24.42 0.77
CA ALA A 340 -5.84 -25.58 0.64
C ALA A 340 -6.30 -26.03 2.04
N ALA A 341 -7.18 -25.25 2.67
CA ALA A 341 -8.09 -25.73 3.71
C ALA A 341 -9.18 -24.68 3.94
N LEU A 342 -10.45 -25.06 3.72
CA LEU A 342 -11.71 -24.40 4.13
C LEU A 342 -12.74 -24.25 3.00
N LEU A 343 -13.04 -25.35 2.31
CA LEU A 343 -14.39 -25.60 1.78
C LEU A 343 -15.13 -26.63 2.66
N GLN A 344 -14.93 -26.60 3.98
CA GLN A 344 -15.61 -27.51 4.89
C GLN A 344 -16.48 -26.86 5.97
N TYR A 345 -16.64 -25.54 5.97
CA TYR A 345 -17.63 -24.91 6.84
C TYR A 345 -18.34 -23.78 6.11
N VAL A 346 -19.45 -24.16 5.47
CA VAL A 346 -20.69 -23.37 5.45
C VAL A 346 -21.32 -23.47 6.83
#